data_AF-A0AAX4IAU5-F1
#
_entry.id   AF-A0AAX4IAU5-F1
#
_cell.length_a   1.000
_cell.length_b   1.000
_cell.length_c   1.000
_cell.angle_alpha   90.00
_cell.angle_beta   90.00
_cell.angle_gamma   90.00
#
_symmetry.space_group_name_H-M   'P 1'
#
loop_
_entity.id
_entity.type
_entity.pdbx_description
1 polymer ?
#
loop_
_entity_poly.entity_id
_entity_poly.type
_entity_poly.pdbx_seq_one_letter_code
_entity_poly.pdbx_strand_id
1 'polypeptide(L)'
;MSATSLCSSNNNNKENICASFAPLPTSFHLVPTNSPRTPNPPSIMASDNSKKLRAELFEAGLQNRREVVGEAYVETALRNGSSEFAYAQQELITEWAWGNIWSRPGLERKQRSLLNIGMLIALKSWAEFGIHIRGAIRNGLTELEIREAILQATVYCGAPAGVQAMKVADEVLKDMIEKGEHQRQLAEVSPSYKKSE
;
A
#
# COMPACT_ATOMS: atom_id res chain seq x y z
N MET A 1 -11.45 41.14 -32.87
CA MET A 1 -11.41 41.22 -31.39
C MET A 1 -9.95 41.15 -30.98
N SER A 2 -9.46 42.16 -30.26
CA SER A 2 -8.03 42.33 -29.96
C SER A 2 -7.54 41.20 -29.05
N ALA A 3 -6.47 40.51 -29.44
CA ALA A 3 -5.84 39.48 -28.62
C ALA A 3 -4.89 40.15 -27.63
N THR A 4 -5.31 40.23 -26.36
CA THR A 4 -4.49 40.70 -25.25
C THR A 4 -3.40 39.66 -24.98
N SER A 5 -2.15 39.97 -25.31
CA SER A 5 -0.99 39.14 -24.93
C SER A 5 -0.69 39.37 -23.44
N LEU A 6 -0.81 38.34 -22.61
CA LEU A 6 -0.23 38.32 -21.26
C LEU A 6 1.23 37.87 -21.37
N CYS A 7 2.16 38.82 -21.39
CA CYS A 7 3.56 38.56 -21.06
C CYS A 7 3.76 38.73 -19.55
N SER A 8 4.08 37.64 -18.85
CA SER A 8 4.60 37.71 -17.48
C SER A 8 6.13 37.79 -17.55
N SER A 9 6.72 38.87 -17.04
CA SER A 9 8.16 39.09 -17.05
C SER A 9 8.77 38.57 -15.74
N ASN A 10 9.62 37.54 -15.81
CA ASN A 10 10.42 37.09 -14.68
C ASN A 10 11.87 37.51 -14.88
N ASN A 11 12.40 38.29 -13.94
CA ASN A 11 13.54 39.20 -14.15
C ASN A 11 14.92 38.53 -14.04
N ASN A 12 15.06 37.23 -14.33
CA ASN A 12 16.33 36.51 -14.08
C ASN A 12 16.79 35.51 -15.15
N ASN A 13 16.24 35.52 -16.37
CA ASN A 13 16.92 34.89 -17.52
C ASN A 13 16.37 35.44 -18.84
N LYS A 14 17.28 35.87 -19.72
CA LYS A 14 16.96 36.49 -21.03
C LYS A 14 16.59 35.43 -22.08
N GLU A 15 15.47 34.73 -21.92
CA GLU A 15 14.85 33.98 -23.02
C GLU A 15 13.33 34.18 -23.02
N ASN A 16 12.83 34.93 -24.03
CA ASN A 16 11.40 35.08 -24.28
C ASN A 16 10.90 33.83 -25.01
N ILE A 17 10.26 32.91 -24.28
CA ILE A 17 9.57 31.76 -24.88
C ILE A 17 8.15 32.19 -25.26
N CYS A 18 7.93 32.45 -26.54
CA CYS A 18 6.60 32.74 -27.08
C CYS A 18 5.99 31.41 -27.58
N ALA A 19 5.02 30.87 -26.83
CA ALA A 19 4.29 29.66 -27.24
C ALA A 19 3.25 30.03 -28.32
N SER A 20 3.58 29.74 -29.57
CA SER A 20 2.62 29.75 -30.69
C SER A 20 1.75 28.50 -30.62
N PHE A 21 0.47 28.65 -30.33
CA PHE A 21 -0.50 27.56 -30.44
C PHE A 21 -1.01 27.50 -31.89
N ALA A 22 -0.52 26.52 -32.65
CA ALA A 22 -1.11 26.17 -33.94
C ALA A 22 -2.42 25.38 -33.73
N PRO A 23 -3.50 25.64 -34.49
CA PRO A 23 -4.74 24.89 -34.37
C PRO A 23 -4.56 23.45 -34.88
N LEU A 24 -5.16 22.49 -34.17
CA LEU A 24 -5.13 21.06 -34.52
C LEU A 24 -5.90 20.79 -35.82
N PRO A 25 -5.43 19.90 -36.70
CA PRO A 25 -6.13 19.55 -37.93
C PRO A 25 -7.41 18.77 -37.63
N THR A 26 -8.53 19.21 -38.21
CA THR A 26 -9.89 18.69 -38.02
C THR A 26 -10.22 17.47 -38.89
N SER A 27 -9.24 16.64 -39.26
CA SER A 27 -9.49 15.47 -40.11
C SER A 27 -8.62 14.29 -39.71
N PHE A 28 -9.22 13.35 -38.96
CA PHE A 28 -8.67 12.02 -38.73
C PHE A 28 -8.96 11.16 -39.97
N HIS A 29 -8.00 11.02 -40.86
CA HIS A 29 -8.00 9.92 -41.82
C HIS A 29 -7.39 8.68 -41.14
N LEU A 30 -8.22 7.67 -40.89
CA LEU A 30 -7.76 6.36 -40.43
C LEU A 30 -6.94 5.71 -41.56
N VAL A 31 -5.62 5.71 -41.43
CA VAL A 31 -4.74 4.89 -42.27
C VAL A 31 -4.89 3.43 -41.80
N PRO A 32 -5.32 2.49 -42.65
CA PRO A 32 -5.34 1.08 -42.27
C PRO A 32 -3.90 0.60 -42.07
N THR A 33 -3.53 0.30 -40.83
CA THR A 33 -2.21 -0.25 -40.50
C THR A 33 -2.19 -1.74 -40.80
N ASN A 34 -1.77 -2.11 -42.02
CA ASN A 34 -1.38 -3.48 -42.36
C ASN A 34 0.01 -3.81 -41.76
N SER A 35 0.18 -3.57 -40.47
CA SER A 35 1.41 -3.95 -39.77
C SER A 35 1.40 -5.47 -39.58
N PRO A 36 2.43 -6.20 -39.99
CA PRO A 36 2.51 -7.64 -39.77
C PRO A 36 2.40 -7.90 -38.27
N ARG A 37 1.46 -8.77 -37.89
CA ARG A 37 1.27 -9.23 -36.51
C ARG A 37 2.61 -9.81 -36.06
N THR A 38 3.27 -9.19 -35.09
CA THR A 38 4.50 -9.76 -34.55
C THR A 38 4.19 -11.15 -34.00
N PRO A 39 5.08 -12.13 -34.16
CA PRO A 39 4.90 -13.43 -33.53
C PRO A 39 4.74 -13.20 -32.01
N ASN A 40 3.82 -13.95 -31.41
CA ASN A 40 3.61 -13.92 -29.96
C ASN A 40 4.96 -14.02 -29.25
N PRO A 41 5.20 -13.23 -28.18
CA PRO A 41 6.44 -13.37 -27.41
C PRO A 41 6.60 -14.82 -26.98
N PRO A 42 7.83 -15.36 -26.97
CA PRO A 42 8.07 -16.72 -26.56
C PRO A 42 7.43 -16.97 -25.20
N SER A 43 6.70 -18.09 -25.07
CA SER A 43 6.24 -18.58 -23.77
C SER A 43 7.44 -18.61 -22.84
N ILE A 44 7.44 -17.76 -21.81
CA ILE A 44 8.47 -17.76 -20.78
C ILE A 44 8.25 -19.04 -19.97
N MET A 45 8.76 -20.16 -20.46
CA MET A 45 8.90 -21.36 -19.65
C MET A 45 9.94 -21.03 -18.58
N ALA A 46 9.51 -20.94 -17.33
CA ALA A 46 10.41 -20.73 -16.21
C ALA A 46 11.47 -21.84 -16.18
N SER A 47 12.75 -21.47 -16.16
CA SER A 47 13.84 -22.42 -15.93
C SER A 47 13.66 -23.11 -14.58
N ASP A 48 14.20 -24.32 -14.42
CA ASP A 48 14.03 -25.08 -13.17
C ASP A 48 14.60 -24.34 -11.95
N ASN A 49 15.65 -23.53 -12.14
CA ASN A 49 16.16 -22.62 -11.11
C ASN A 49 15.16 -21.52 -10.73
N SER A 50 14.42 -20.97 -11.70
CA SER A 50 13.38 -19.98 -11.42
C SER A 50 12.22 -20.60 -10.65
N LYS A 51 11.82 -21.83 -10.96
CA LYS A 51 10.77 -22.55 -10.21
C LYS A 51 11.20 -22.80 -8.76
N LYS A 52 12.44 -23.27 -8.56
CA LYS A 52 13.00 -23.49 -7.22
C LYS A 52 13.02 -22.21 -6.39
N LEU A 53 13.52 -21.10 -6.94
CA LEU A 53 13.53 -19.81 -6.26
C LEU A 53 12.12 -19.35 -5.86
N ARG A 54 11.14 -19.47 -6.75
CA ARG A 54 9.75 -19.11 -6.45
C ARG A 54 9.18 -19.96 -5.33
N ALA A 55 9.45 -21.26 -5.30
CA ALA A 55 9.02 -22.14 -4.21
C ALA A 55 9.64 -21.74 -2.85
N GLU A 56 10.94 -21.41 -2.83
CA GLU A 56 11.63 -20.93 -1.62
C GLU A 56 11.05 -19.60 -1.12
N LEU A 57 10.78 -18.66 -2.04
CA LEU A 57 10.12 -17.39 -1.71
C LEU A 57 8.69 -17.59 -1.22
N PHE A 58 7.95 -18.52 -1.83
CA PHE A 58 6.59 -18.81 -1.41
C PHE A 58 6.55 -19.36 0.02
N GLU A 59 7.43 -20.32 0.34
CA GLU A 59 7.52 -20.91 1.68
C GLU A 59 7.93 -19.87 2.74
N ALA A 60 9.01 -19.11 2.48
CA ALA A 60 9.41 -18.01 3.35
C ALA A 60 8.30 -16.96 3.50
N GLY A 61 7.56 -16.72 2.41
CA GLY A 61 6.43 -15.82 2.38
C GLY A 61 5.27 -16.26 3.27
N LEU A 62 4.92 -17.55 3.26
CA LEU A 62 3.89 -18.09 4.14
C LEU A 62 4.27 -17.94 5.61
N GLN A 63 5.52 -18.24 5.97
CA GLN A 63 6.04 -18.08 7.33
C GLN A 63 5.92 -16.63 7.79
N ASN A 64 6.46 -15.70 7.01
CA ASN A 64 6.39 -14.27 7.29
C ASN A 64 4.97 -13.74 7.40
N ARG A 65 4.07 -14.20 6.51
CA ARG A 65 2.68 -13.77 6.50
C ARG A 65 1.96 -14.25 7.77
N ARG A 66 2.18 -15.49 8.20
CA ARG A 66 1.59 -16.04 9.44
C ARG A 66 2.05 -15.29 10.68
N GLU A 67 3.33 -14.97 10.77
CA GLU A 67 3.89 -14.19 11.89
C GLU A 67 3.25 -12.80 12.00
N VAL A 68 3.05 -12.12 10.87
CA VAL A 68 2.53 -10.75 10.87
C VAL A 68 1.01 -10.72 10.98
N VAL A 69 0.29 -11.32 10.03
CA VAL A 69 -1.17 -11.18 9.97
C VAL A 69 -1.93 -12.28 10.71
N GLY A 70 -1.24 -13.35 11.12
CA GLY A 70 -1.78 -14.43 11.96
C GLY A 70 -2.23 -15.65 11.15
N GLU A 71 -2.08 -16.83 11.74
CA GLU A 71 -2.37 -18.14 11.11
C GLU A 71 -3.79 -18.20 10.53
N ALA A 72 -4.81 -17.91 11.34
CA ALA A 72 -6.21 -18.01 10.93
C ALA A 72 -6.55 -17.11 9.73
N TYR A 73 -5.89 -15.94 9.62
CA TYR A 73 -6.05 -15.07 8.48
C TYR A 73 -5.41 -15.67 7.22
N VAL A 74 -4.20 -16.22 7.33
CA VAL A 74 -3.50 -16.86 6.21
C VAL A 74 -4.27 -18.06 5.68
N GLU A 75 -4.76 -18.93 6.57
CA GLU A 75 -5.56 -20.09 6.17
C GLU A 75 -6.87 -19.69 5.48
N THR A 76 -7.52 -18.62 5.97
CA THR A 76 -8.71 -18.07 5.30
C THR A 76 -8.36 -17.46 3.93
N ALA A 77 -7.23 -16.75 3.83
CA ALA A 77 -6.78 -16.18 2.57
C ALA A 77 -6.37 -17.25 1.55
N LEU A 78 -5.74 -18.34 1.97
CA LEU A 78 -5.41 -19.49 1.12
C LEU A 78 -6.66 -20.19 0.61
N ARG A 79 -7.66 -20.40 1.49
CA ARG A 79 -8.95 -20.97 1.11
C ARG A 79 -9.74 -20.06 0.15
N ASN A 80 -9.73 -18.75 0.37
CA ASN A 80 -10.45 -17.80 -0.49
C ASN A 80 -9.70 -17.53 -1.81
N GLY A 81 -8.37 -17.60 -1.77
CA GLY A 81 -7.48 -17.49 -2.92
C GLY A 81 -7.30 -18.80 -3.71
N SER A 82 -8.06 -19.85 -3.38
CA SER A 82 -7.98 -21.16 -4.03
C SER A 82 -8.76 -21.26 -5.35
N SER A 83 -9.34 -20.16 -5.84
CA SER A 83 -9.92 -20.14 -7.18
C SER A 83 -8.82 -20.00 -8.22
N GLU A 84 -9.04 -20.58 -9.41
CA GLU A 84 -8.10 -20.47 -10.53
C GLU A 84 -7.80 -19.01 -10.88
N PHE A 85 -8.81 -18.13 -10.79
CA PHE A 85 -8.66 -16.70 -11.01
C PHE A 85 -7.80 -15.98 -9.94
N ALA A 86 -7.98 -16.29 -8.65
CA ALA A 86 -7.32 -15.58 -7.56
C ALA A 86 -5.92 -16.10 -7.23
N TYR A 87 -5.60 -17.34 -7.63
CA TYR A 87 -4.36 -18.01 -7.25
C TYR A 87 -3.10 -17.24 -7.68
N ALA A 88 -3.05 -16.71 -8.90
CA ALA A 88 -1.91 -15.95 -9.39
C ALA A 88 -1.60 -14.70 -8.54
N GLN A 89 -2.65 -14.05 -8.02
CA GLN A 89 -2.49 -12.90 -7.12
C GLN A 89 -1.97 -13.34 -5.74
N GLN A 90 -2.44 -14.48 -5.24
CA GLN A 90 -2.00 -15.06 -3.97
C GLN A 90 -0.53 -15.51 -4.05
N GLU A 91 -0.11 -16.14 -5.15
CA GLU A 91 1.29 -16.47 -5.41
C GLU A 91 2.16 -15.21 -5.43
N LEU A 92 1.80 -14.21 -6.23
CA LEU A 92 2.56 -12.96 -6.34
C LEU A 92 2.80 -12.29 -4.98
N ILE A 93 1.76 -12.14 -4.17
CA ILE A 93 1.87 -11.49 -2.87
C ILE A 93 2.68 -12.33 -1.90
N THR A 94 2.47 -13.65 -1.88
CA THR A 94 3.20 -14.55 -0.97
C THR A 94 4.68 -14.57 -1.31
N GLU A 95 5.06 -14.74 -2.58
CA GLU A 95 6.46 -14.77 -3.00
C GLU A 95 7.16 -13.41 -2.85
N TRP A 96 6.58 -12.35 -3.42
CA TRP A 96 7.30 -11.09 -3.57
C TRP A 96 7.12 -10.13 -2.41
N ALA A 97 5.90 -9.97 -1.91
CA ALA A 97 5.72 -9.11 -0.75
C ALA A 97 6.33 -9.81 0.47
N TRP A 98 5.80 -10.98 0.82
CA TRP A 98 6.16 -11.65 2.06
C TRP A 98 7.51 -12.37 1.97
N GLY A 99 7.74 -13.15 0.92
CA GLY A 99 8.97 -13.95 0.78
C GLY A 99 10.21 -13.13 0.47
N ASN A 100 10.08 -12.09 -0.35
CA ASN A 100 11.19 -11.23 -0.73
C ASN A 100 11.29 -10.00 0.18
N ILE A 101 10.39 -9.03 0.04
CA ILE A 101 10.57 -7.69 0.63
C ILE A 101 10.55 -7.73 2.16
N TRP A 102 9.64 -8.47 2.77
CA TRP A 102 9.54 -8.61 4.23
C TRP A 102 10.68 -9.43 4.84
N SER A 103 11.38 -10.26 4.07
CA SER A 103 12.57 -11.02 4.49
C SER A 103 13.87 -10.22 4.46
N ARG A 104 13.91 -9.04 3.84
CA ARG A 104 15.15 -8.26 3.70
C ARG A 104 15.64 -7.73 5.06
N PRO A 105 16.95 -7.79 5.37
CA PRO A 105 17.47 -7.44 6.69
C PRO A 105 17.59 -5.93 6.95
N GLY A 106 17.43 -5.07 5.93
CA GLY A 106 17.72 -3.64 6.05
C GLY A 106 16.74 -2.83 6.91
N LEU A 107 15.56 -3.37 7.21
CA LEU A 107 14.58 -2.76 8.12
C LEU A 107 13.97 -3.83 9.02
N GLU A 108 13.83 -3.50 10.30
CA GLU A 108 13.12 -4.33 11.27
C GLU A 108 11.64 -4.44 10.91
N ARG A 109 11.00 -5.52 11.38
CA ARG A 109 9.56 -5.76 11.16
C ARG A 109 8.69 -4.63 11.70
N LYS A 110 9.08 -4.08 12.85
CA LYS A 110 8.46 -2.89 13.44
C LYS A 110 8.48 -1.71 12.47
N GLN A 111 9.65 -1.36 11.93
CA GLN A 111 9.80 -0.25 10.99
C GLN A 111 8.98 -0.46 9.70
N ARG A 112 8.95 -1.68 9.18
CA ARG A 112 8.14 -2.02 8.00
C ARG A 112 6.64 -1.85 8.25
N SER A 113 6.15 -2.32 9.40
CA SER A 113 4.76 -2.10 9.80
C SER A 113 4.41 -0.62 9.91
N LEU A 114 5.30 0.19 10.50
CA LEU A 114 5.10 1.64 10.61
C LEU A 114 4.98 2.31 9.23
N LEU A 115 5.83 1.94 8.28
CA LEU A 115 5.75 2.44 6.89
C LEU A 115 4.45 2.02 6.22
N ASN A 116 4.04 0.75 6.37
CA ASN A 116 2.79 0.26 5.79
C ASN A 116 1.56 0.97 6.35
N ILE A 117 1.53 1.31 7.65
CA ILE A 117 0.47 2.12 8.26
C ILE A 117 0.32 3.43 7.49
N GLY A 118 1.40 4.19 7.31
CA GLY A 118 1.36 5.47 6.58
C GLY A 118 0.91 5.31 5.12
N MET A 119 1.44 4.32 4.41
CA MET A 119 1.09 4.06 3.01
C MET A 119 -0.39 3.66 2.86
N LEU A 120 -0.91 2.81 3.73
CA LEU A 120 -2.31 2.35 3.65
C LEU A 120 -3.31 3.46 4.00
N ILE A 121 -2.95 4.36 4.92
CA ILE A 121 -3.74 5.57 5.20
C ILE A 121 -3.78 6.47 3.97
N ALA A 122 -2.63 6.73 3.33
CA ALA A 122 -2.55 7.57 2.14
C ALA A 122 -3.40 7.00 0.98
N LEU A 123 -3.36 5.67 0.80
CA LEU A 123 -4.14 4.93 -0.19
C LEU A 123 -5.62 4.77 0.17
N LYS A 124 -6.02 5.09 1.41
CA LYS A 124 -7.39 4.90 1.93
C LYS A 124 -7.87 3.45 1.85
N SER A 125 -6.94 2.49 2.00
CA SER A 125 -7.22 1.06 1.92
C SER A 125 -7.56 0.51 3.30
N TRP A 126 -8.80 0.76 3.76
CA TRP A 126 -9.18 0.57 5.17
C TRP A 126 -9.24 -0.89 5.62
N ALA A 127 -9.67 -1.81 4.75
CA ALA A 127 -9.70 -3.23 5.07
C ALA A 127 -8.28 -3.77 5.33
N GLU A 128 -7.35 -3.47 4.42
CA GLU A 128 -5.94 -3.83 4.56
C GLU A 128 -5.25 -3.10 5.71
N PHE A 129 -5.59 -1.82 5.92
CA PHE A 129 -5.10 -1.05 7.06
C PHE A 129 -5.41 -1.75 8.38
N GLY A 130 -6.64 -2.22 8.59
CA GLY A 130 -7.03 -2.93 9.80
C GLY A 130 -6.23 -4.22 10.02
N ILE A 131 -5.97 -4.99 8.95
CA ILE A 131 -5.10 -6.18 9.01
C ILE A 131 -3.68 -5.80 9.45
N HIS A 132 -3.14 -4.71 8.91
CA HIS A 132 -1.80 -4.23 9.23
C HIS A 132 -1.68 -3.56 10.60
N ILE A 133 -2.76 -3.05 11.20
CA ILE A 133 -2.76 -2.61 12.62
C ILE A 133 -2.51 -3.81 13.54
N ARG A 134 -3.21 -4.92 13.32
CA ARG A 134 -2.99 -6.15 14.10
C ARG A 134 -1.56 -6.66 13.95
N GLY A 135 -1.05 -6.68 12.72
CA GLY A 135 0.34 -7.05 12.44
C GLY A 135 1.38 -6.07 12.99
N ALA A 136 1.06 -4.78 13.10
CA ALA A 136 1.94 -3.79 13.72
C ALA A 136 2.15 -4.08 15.21
N ILE A 137 1.07 -4.38 15.95
CA ILE A 137 1.16 -4.77 17.37
C ILE A 137 2.02 -6.03 17.54
N ARG A 138 1.79 -7.08 16.73
CA ARG A 138 2.60 -8.31 16.78
C ARG A 138 4.08 -8.07 16.47
N ASN A 139 4.37 -7.14 15.55
CA ASN A 139 5.73 -6.74 15.21
C ASN A 139 6.35 -5.77 16.24
N GLY A 140 5.67 -5.47 17.35
CA GLY A 140 6.21 -4.69 18.47
C GLY A 140 5.98 -3.18 18.40
N LEU A 141 5.06 -2.70 17.55
CA LEU A 141 4.56 -1.33 17.72
C LEU A 141 3.67 -1.25 18.95
N THR A 142 3.83 -0.16 19.68
CA THR A 142 2.92 0.24 20.76
C THR A 142 1.69 0.94 20.18
N GLU A 143 0.60 0.95 20.95
CA GLU A 143 -0.58 1.76 20.61
C GLU A 143 -0.24 3.25 20.45
N LEU A 144 0.72 3.73 21.25
CA LEU A 144 1.21 5.11 21.17
C LEU A 144 1.88 5.40 19.82
N GLU A 145 2.81 4.54 19.38
CA GLU A 145 3.48 4.72 18.09
C GLU A 145 2.49 4.69 16.92
N ILE A 146 1.50 3.80 16.98
CA ILE A 146 0.42 3.74 15.96
C ILE A 146 -0.40 5.04 15.97
N ARG A 147 -0.78 5.52 17.16
CA ARG A 147 -1.53 6.78 17.31
C ARG A 147 -0.76 7.96 16.74
N GLU A 148 0.52 8.11 17.09
CA GLU A 148 1.36 9.19 16.57
C GLU A 148 1.54 9.11 15.06
N ALA A 149 1.67 7.90 14.49
CA ALA A 149 1.72 7.71 13.05
C ALA A 149 0.43 8.16 12.35
N ILE A 150 -0.74 7.86 12.94
CA ILE A 150 -2.03 8.31 12.42
C ILE A 150 -2.15 9.84 12.51
N LEU A 151 -1.75 10.45 13.63
CA LEU A 151 -1.75 11.91 13.80
C LEU A 151 -0.86 12.59 12.76
N GLN A 152 0.34 12.07 12.53
CA GLN A 152 1.23 12.55 11.47
C GLN A 152 0.55 12.44 10.11
N ALA A 153 0.01 11.26 9.77
CA ALA A 153 -0.67 11.05 8.49
C ALA A 153 -1.93 11.92 8.33
N THR A 154 -2.60 12.30 9.43
CA THR A 154 -3.77 13.21 9.40
C THR A 154 -3.40 14.57 8.78
N VAL A 155 -2.21 15.09 9.09
CA VAL A 155 -1.75 16.38 8.58
C VAL A 155 -1.38 16.30 7.09
N TYR A 156 -0.73 15.21 6.66
CA TYR A 156 -0.19 15.09 5.29
C TYR A 156 -1.16 14.43 4.30
N CYS A 157 -2.03 13.53 4.76
CA CYS A 157 -3.02 12.84 3.95
C CYS A 157 -4.43 13.45 4.08
N GLY A 158 -4.59 14.46 4.94
CA GLY A 158 -5.82 15.19 5.19
C GLY A 158 -6.65 14.63 6.35
N ALA A 159 -7.34 15.55 7.05
CA ALA A 159 -8.14 15.23 8.22
C ALA A 159 -9.16 14.08 8.01
N PRO A 160 -9.88 13.99 6.87
CA PRO A 160 -10.80 12.88 6.64
C PRO A 160 -10.14 11.49 6.64
N ALA A 161 -8.93 11.38 6.08
CA ALA A 161 -8.19 10.12 6.08
C ALA A 161 -7.73 9.75 7.49
N GLY A 162 -7.23 10.74 8.25
CA GLY A 162 -6.83 10.56 9.64
C GLY A 162 -7.95 10.11 10.58
N VAL A 163 -9.13 10.75 10.47
CA VAL A 163 -10.32 10.38 11.26
C VAL A 163 -10.75 8.93 10.95
N GLN A 164 -10.80 8.56 9.68
CA GLN A 164 -11.15 7.20 9.29
C GLN A 164 -10.11 6.17 9.76
N ALA A 165 -8.82 6.50 9.65
CA ALA A 165 -7.74 5.65 10.15
C ALA A 165 -7.82 5.45 11.66
N MET A 166 -8.08 6.51 12.43
CA MET A 166 -8.24 6.42 13.88
C MET A 166 -9.41 5.51 14.27
N LYS A 167 -10.55 5.65 13.57
CA LYS A 167 -11.72 4.78 13.79
C LYS A 167 -11.38 3.31 13.56
N VAL A 168 -10.78 2.98 12.42
CA VAL A 168 -10.45 1.59 12.07
C VAL A 168 -9.41 1.02 13.03
N ALA A 169 -8.39 1.80 13.41
CA ALA A 169 -7.38 1.36 14.37
C ALA A 169 -8.00 1.08 15.76
N ASP A 170 -8.88 1.96 16.24
CA ASP A 170 -9.58 1.78 17.52
C ASP A 170 -10.48 0.53 17.51
N GLU A 171 -11.25 0.31 16.43
CA GLU A 171 -12.08 -0.89 16.24
C GLU A 171 -11.24 -2.18 16.29
N VAL A 172 -10.11 -2.21 15.57
CA VAL A 172 -9.21 -3.37 15.57
C VAL A 172 -8.59 -3.61 16.95
N LEU A 173 -8.11 -2.56 17.61
CA LEU A 173 -7.52 -2.69 18.94
C LEU A 173 -8.54 -3.13 19.98
N LYS A 174 -9.80 -2.68 19.90
CA LYS A 174 -10.89 -3.17 20.76
C LYS A 174 -11.15 -4.66 20.54
N ASP A 175 -11.31 -5.08 19.29
CA ASP A 175 -11.50 -6.50 18.94
C ASP A 175 -10.34 -7.38 19.44
N MET A 176 -9.09 -6.92 19.28
CA MET A 176 -7.91 -7.63 19.82
C MET A 176 -7.97 -7.80 21.34
N ILE A 177 -8.41 -6.78 22.07
CA ILE A 177 -8.52 -6.85 23.54
C ILE A 177 -9.64 -7.77 23.97
N GLU A 178 -10.81 -7.69 23.33
CA GLU A 178 -11.95 -8.56 23.61
C GLU A 178 -11.61 -10.05 23.41
N LYS A 179 -10.75 -10.34 22.42
CA LYS A 179 -10.23 -11.68 22.14
C LYS A 179 -9.02 -12.07 22.98
N GLY A 180 -8.51 -11.17 23.83
CA GLY A 180 -7.32 -11.41 24.66
C GLY A 180 -5.99 -11.46 23.89
N GLU A 181 -5.95 -10.96 22.65
CA GLU A 181 -4.75 -10.90 21.80
C GLU A 181 -3.83 -9.72 22.15
N HIS A 182 -4.34 -8.72 22.88
CA HIS A 182 -3.61 -7.50 23.26
C HIS A 182 -4.13 -6.96 24.61
N GLN A 183 -3.32 -6.16 25.28
CA GLN A 183 -3.69 -5.48 26.52
C GLN A 183 -3.59 -3.97 26.33
N ARG A 184 -4.59 -3.22 26.83
CA ARG A 184 -4.66 -1.77 26.62
C ARG A 184 -3.44 -1.06 27.23
N GLN A 185 -2.71 -0.30 26.41
CA GLN A 185 -1.52 0.45 26.84
C GLN A 185 -1.76 1.95 27.04
N LEU A 186 -2.77 2.54 26.40
CA LEU A 186 -2.93 4.00 26.35
C LEU A 186 -3.62 4.65 27.56
N ALA A 187 -4.16 3.86 28.49
CA ALA A 187 -4.91 4.38 29.65
C ALA A 187 -4.05 5.29 30.55
N GLU A 188 -2.75 5.02 30.64
CA GLU A 188 -1.80 5.80 31.45
C GLU A 188 -1.28 7.06 30.72
N VAL A 189 -1.25 7.03 29.39
CA VAL A 189 -0.58 8.05 28.55
C VAL A 189 -1.52 9.17 28.10
N SER A 190 -2.82 9.08 28.42
CA SER A 190 -3.81 10.10 28.03
C SER A 190 -4.57 10.64 29.24
N PRO A 191 -3.91 11.42 30.13
CA PRO A 191 -4.49 11.86 31.41
C PRO A 191 -5.77 12.70 31.27
N SER A 192 -5.96 13.34 30.11
CA SER A 192 -7.13 14.14 29.79
C SER A 192 -8.35 13.32 29.33
N TYR A 193 -8.16 12.04 29.00
CA TYR A 193 -9.27 11.17 28.63
C TYR A 193 -10.04 10.76 29.88
N LYS A 194 -11.16 11.44 30.13
CA LYS A 194 -12.17 10.99 31.10
C LYS A 194 -13.16 10.11 30.35
N LYS A 195 -13.23 8.83 30.72
CA LYS A 195 -14.29 7.94 30.23
C LYS A 195 -15.61 8.54 30.70
N SER A 196 -16.50 8.92 29.77
CA SER A 196 -17.86 9.33 30.12
C SER A 196 -18.55 8.13 30.74
N GLU A 197 -19.04 8.28 31.97
CA GLU A 197 -19.89 7.30 32.66
C GLU A 197 -21.18 7.01 31.88
#